data_AF-A0A832ALL2-F1
#
_entry.id   AF-A0A832ALL2-F1
#
_cell.length_a   1.000
_cell.length_b   1.000
_cell.length_c   1.000
_cell.angle_alpha   90.00
_cell.angle_beta   90.00
_cell.angle_gamma   90.00
#
_symmetry.space_group_name_H-M   'P 1'
#
loop_
_entity.id
_entity.type
_entity.pdbx_description
1 polymer ?
#
loop_
_entity_poly.entity_id
_entity_poly.type
_entity_poly.pdbx_seq_one_letter_code
_entity_poly.pdbx_strand_id
1 'polypeptide(L)'
;MTADELRRKYLEFFVQRAHVVIPSAPLVPENDPTVLFTTAGMHPLVPYLLGEPHPRGKRLVNYQKCLRTDDIDDVGDLTHLTFFEMLGNWSLGDYFKREALTWSWEFLTQVLELDPDRISVTVFAGDADAPRDEESAAIWRELGVPPERIYYLPKKDNWWGPAGQTGPCGPDSEMFYDVGKPACSPSCRPGCPCGKYVEIWNDVFMQYNKTPEG
;
A
#
# COMPACT_ATOMS: atom_id res chain seq x y z
N MET A 1 2.87 1.87 22.47
CA MET A 1 3.57 2.62 21.41
C MET A 1 2.75 3.86 21.11
N THR A 2 3.36 5.03 21.07
CA THR A 2 2.72 6.27 20.63
C THR A 2 2.77 6.41 19.10
N ALA A 3 1.97 7.30 18.51
CA ALA A 3 2.03 7.58 17.07
C ALA A 3 3.42 8.09 16.64
N ASP A 4 4.05 8.92 17.47
CA ASP A 4 5.41 9.45 17.24
C ASP A 4 6.45 8.33 17.23
N GLU A 5 6.34 7.37 18.14
CA GLU A 5 7.21 6.20 18.18
C GLU A 5 7.03 5.32 16.94
N LEU A 6 5.79 5.12 16.48
CA LEU A 6 5.50 4.35 15.27
C LEU A 6 6.12 5.00 14.03
N ARG A 7 5.89 6.31 13.83
CA ARG A 7 6.49 7.07 12.72
C ARG A 7 8.02 6.96 12.74
N ARG A 8 8.62 7.14 13.91
CA ARG A 8 10.08 7.05 14.07
C ARG A 8 10.59 5.64 13.74
N LYS A 9 9.97 4.59 14.28
CA LYS A 9 10.33 3.19 13.99
C LYS A 9 10.26 2.89 12.49
N TYR A 10 9.21 3.34 11.81
CA TYR A 10 9.04 3.15 10.37
C TYR A 10 10.16 3.81 9.55
N LEU A 11 10.45 5.08 9.83
CA LEU A 11 11.52 5.80 9.14
C LEU A 11 12.89 5.16 9.39
N GLU A 12 13.21 4.84 10.66
CA GLU A 12 14.48 4.21 11.03
C GLU A 12 14.66 2.85 10.34
N PHE A 13 13.60 2.03 10.27
CA PHE A 13 13.61 0.73 9.62
C PHE A 13 13.99 0.81 8.14
N PHE A 14 13.43 1.77 7.39
CA PHE A 14 13.75 1.93 5.98
C PHE A 14 15.06 2.68 5.73
N VAL A 15 15.49 3.58 6.63
CA VAL A 15 16.82 4.20 6.58
C VAL A 15 17.92 3.15 6.69
N GLN A 16 17.77 2.14 7.55
CA GLN A 16 18.70 1.00 7.63
C GLN A 16 18.77 0.19 6.33
N ARG A 17 17.77 0.30 5.45
CA ARG A 17 17.69 -0.30 4.11
C ARG A 17 18.08 0.67 2.98
N ALA A 18 18.82 1.72 3.34
CA ALA A 18 19.31 2.77 2.45
C ALA A 18 18.21 3.65 1.80
N HIS A 19 17.02 3.76 2.42
CA HIS A 19 16.05 4.77 2.02
C HIS A 19 16.43 6.13 2.59
N VAL A 20 16.23 7.18 1.80
CA VAL A 20 16.41 8.56 2.24
C VAL A 20 15.07 9.12 2.70
N VAL A 21 15.05 9.70 3.90
CA VAL A 21 13.87 10.38 4.41
C VAL A 21 13.60 11.64 3.59
N ILE A 22 12.39 11.76 3.06
CA ILE A 22 11.91 12.97 2.37
C ILE A 22 10.80 13.64 3.19
N PRO A 23 10.62 14.97 3.09
CA PRO A 23 9.53 15.63 3.78
C PRO A 23 8.17 15.25 3.19
N SER A 24 7.12 15.34 4.01
CA SER A 24 5.73 15.31 3.52
C SER A 24 5.47 16.54 2.66
N ALA A 25 4.89 16.32 1.48
CA ALA A 25 4.43 17.38 0.59
C ALA A 25 3.21 18.12 1.17
N PRO A 26 2.93 19.36 0.72
CA PRO A 26 1.70 20.07 1.06
C PRO A 26 0.43 19.29 0.71
N LEU A 27 -0.67 19.54 1.43
CA LEU A 27 -1.97 18.92 1.12
C LEU A 27 -2.58 19.43 -0.19
N VAL A 28 -2.29 20.68 -0.56
CA VAL A 28 -2.72 21.29 -1.82
C VAL A 28 -1.58 21.12 -2.82
N PRO A 29 -1.75 20.32 -3.89
CA PRO A 29 -0.72 20.16 -4.91
C PRO A 29 -0.47 21.49 -5.64
N GLU A 30 0.79 21.86 -5.86
CA GLU A 30 1.12 23.10 -6.57
C GLU A 30 0.96 22.98 -8.09
N ASN A 31 1.12 21.78 -8.66
CA ASN A 31 1.23 21.57 -10.11
C ASN A 31 0.47 20.33 -10.64
N ASP A 32 -0.55 19.85 -9.92
CA ASP A 32 -1.38 18.72 -10.38
C ASP A 32 -2.86 19.12 -10.47
N PRO A 33 -3.38 19.38 -11.69
CA PRO A 33 -4.78 19.75 -11.88
C PRO A 33 -5.74 18.55 -11.79
N THR A 34 -5.24 17.32 -11.65
CA THR A 34 -6.07 16.10 -11.68
C THR A 34 -6.61 15.72 -10.30
N VAL A 35 -6.00 16.23 -9.23
CA VAL A 35 -6.40 15.93 -7.84
C VAL A 35 -6.58 17.21 -7.03
N LEU A 36 -7.64 17.26 -6.22
CA LEU A 36 -7.94 18.44 -5.39
C LEU A 36 -7.01 18.53 -4.18
N PHE A 37 -6.64 17.38 -3.61
CA PHE A 37 -5.74 17.26 -2.47
C PHE A 37 -4.77 16.09 -2.67
N THR A 38 -3.66 16.10 -1.94
CA THR A 38 -2.80 14.91 -1.83
C THR A 38 -3.53 13.82 -1.04
N THR A 39 -3.97 12.76 -1.73
CA THR A 39 -4.71 11.63 -1.13
C THR A 39 -3.80 10.42 -0.80
N ALA A 40 -2.57 10.42 -1.31
CA ALA A 40 -1.59 9.36 -1.12
C ALA A 40 -0.15 9.88 -1.14
N GLY A 41 0.76 9.17 -0.48
CA GLY A 41 2.20 9.46 -0.46
C GLY A 41 2.88 9.42 -1.83
N MET A 42 2.28 8.72 -2.80
CA MET A 42 2.83 8.61 -4.15
C MET A 42 2.56 9.83 -5.04
N HIS A 43 1.54 10.66 -4.76
CA HIS A 43 1.17 11.78 -5.64
C HIS A 43 2.35 12.73 -5.94
N PRO A 44 3.13 13.18 -4.93
CA PRO A 44 4.28 14.05 -5.17
C PRO A 44 5.44 13.34 -5.88
N LEU A 45 5.36 12.01 -6.02
CA LEU A 45 6.40 11.16 -6.56
C LEU A 45 6.10 10.63 -7.97
N VAL A 46 4.94 10.95 -8.54
CA VAL A 46 4.50 10.47 -9.87
C VAL A 46 5.55 10.68 -10.97
N PRO A 47 6.19 11.86 -11.13
CA PRO A 47 7.20 12.05 -12.19
C PRO A 47 8.38 11.08 -12.06
N TYR A 48 8.79 10.78 -10.83
CA TYR A 48 9.92 9.89 -10.57
C TYR A 48 9.55 8.41 -10.71
N LEU A 49 8.31 8.06 -10.38
CA LEU A 49 7.75 6.73 -10.66
C LEU A 49 7.63 6.49 -12.17
N LEU A 50 7.44 7.55 -12.97
CA LEU A 50 7.45 7.50 -14.44
C LEU A 50 8.86 7.49 -15.06
N GLY A 51 9.91 7.54 -14.23
CA GLY A 51 11.31 7.37 -14.65
C GLY A 51 12.18 8.61 -14.53
N GLU A 52 11.65 9.76 -14.11
CA GLU A 52 12.50 10.91 -13.80
C GLU A 52 13.41 10.61 -12.58
N PRO A 53 14.68 11.04 -12.60
CA PRO A 53 15.57 10.84 -11.46
C PRO A 53 15.17 11.73 -10.29
N HIS A 54 14.94 11.15 -9.11
CA HIS A 54 14.71 11.93 -7.90
C HIS A 54 16.04 12.45 -7.31
N PRO A 55 16.14 13.72 -6.89
CA PRO A 55 17.40 14.33 -6.42
C PRO A 55 17.97 13.71 -5.14
N ARG A 56 17.17 12.93 -4.42
CA ARG A 56 17.58 12.21 -3.20
C ARG A 56 17.95 10.73 -3.45
N GLY A 57 17.99 10.29 -4.71
CA GLY A 57 18.30 8.91 -5.07
C GLY A 57 17.05 8.05 -5.30
N LYS A 58 17.24 6.73 -5.33
CA LYS A 58 16.23 5.77 -5.81
C LYS A 58 15.35 5.15 -4.74
N ARG A 59 15.73 5.28 -3.46
CA ARG A 59 14.98 4.71 -2.33
C ARG A 59 14.57 5.82 -1.40
N LEU A 60 13.27 6.00 -1.21
CA LEU A 60 12.70 7.12 -0.46
C LEU A 60 11.77 6.60 0.63
N VAL A 61 11.68 7.29 1.77
CA VAL A 61 10.71 6.97 2.83
C VAL A 61 10.16 8.25 3.45
N ASN A 62 8.87 8.28 3.79
CA ASN A 62 8.28 9.36 4.57
C ASN A 62 7.02 8.89 5.30
N TYR A 63 6.34 9.84 5.95
CA TYR A 63 4.93 9.76 6.25
C TYR A 63 4.23 10.97 5.63
N GLN A 64 3.29 10.76 4.71
CA GLN A 64 2.60 11.82 3.99
C GLN A 64 1.30 12.17 4.71
N LYS A 65 1.08 13.45 4.94
CA LYS A 65 -0.24 13.97 5.33
C LYS A 65 -1.19 13.85 4.13
N CYS A 66 -2.27 13.09 4.28
CA CYS A 66 -3.24 12.84 3.24
C CYS A 66 -4.59 13.45 3.61
N LEU A 67 -5.33 13.89 2.61
CA LEU A 67 -6.74 14.25 2.75
C LEU A 67 -7.58 13.55 1.69
N ARG A 68 -8.50 12.68 2.12
CA ARG A 68 -9.45 11.97 1.26
C ARG A 68 -10.86 12.46 1.55
N THR A 69 -11.51 13.02 0.54
CA THR A 69 -12.92 13.42 0.61
C THR A 69 -13.86 12.31 0.20
N ASP A 70 -13.37 11.31 -0.54
CA ASP A 70 -14.18 10.19 -1.01
C ASP A 70 -14.62 9.29 0.16
N ASP A 71 -13.83 9.25 1.24
CA ASP A 71 -14.11 8.46 2.45
C ASP A 71 -15.09 9.19 3.42
N ILE A 72 -15.61 10.37 3.08
CA ILE A 72 -16.34 11.24 4.03
C ILE A 72 -17.61 10.58 4.59
N ASP A 73 -18.29 9.77 3.79
CA ASP A 73 -19.53 9.09 4.18
C ASP A 73 -19.27 7.91 5.14
N ASP A 74 -18.04 7.38 5.16
CA ASP A 74 -17.62 6.27 6.03
C ASP A 74 -16.98 6.78 7.34
N VAL A 75 -16.71 8.08 7.45
CA VAL A 75 -16.15 8.68 8.66
C VAL A 75 -17.09 8.52 9.85
N GLY A 76 -16.53 8.02 10.95
CA GLY A 76 -17.27 7.64 12.15
C GLY A 76 -17.24 6.12 12.40
N ASP A 77 -16.71 5.35 11.45
CA ASP A 77 -16.35 3.96 11.68
C ASP A 77 -14.98 3.82 12.40
N LEU A 78 -14.44 2.60 12.42
CA LEU A 78 -13.20 2.28 13.14
C LEU A 78 -11.92 2.56 12.35
N THR A 79 -11.99 2.81 11.04
CA THR A 79 -10.84 2.75 10.14
C THR A 79 -10.72 3.93 9.17
N HIS A 80 -11.78 4.69 8.93
CA HIS A 80 -11.82 5.78 7.95
C HIS A 80 -11.70 7.15 8.62
N LEU A 81 -10.79 7.96 8.05
CA LEU A 81 -10.55 9.35 8.41
C LEU A 81 -10.49 10.17 7.11
N THR A 82 -10.95 11.42 7.15
CA THR A 82 -10.68 12.33 6.04
C THR A 82 -9.21 12.76 6.01
N PHE A 83 -8.62 13.07 7.17
CA PHE A 83 -7.21 13.43 7.30
C PHE A 83 -6.45 12.34 8.05
N PHE A 84 -5.38 11.83 7.46
CA PHE A 84 -4.54 10.80 8.05
C PHE A 84 -3.09 10.92 7.59
N GLU A 85 -2.18 10.19 8.25
CA GLU A 85 -0.79 10.07 7.83
C GLU A 85 -0.57 8.70 7.17
N MET A 86 -0.11 8.71 5.92
CA MET A 86 0.27 7.51 5.18
C MET A 86 1.78 7.30 5.30
N LEU A 87 2.20 6.27 6.03
CA LEU A 87 3.59 5.81 6.02
C LEU A 87 3.90 5.21 4.65
N GLY A 88 4.99 5.63 4.00
CA GLY A 88 5.32 5.15 2.66
C GLY A 88 6.81 4.99 2.42
N ASN A 89 7.16 3.96 1.67
CA ASN A 89 8.50 3.69 1.14
C ASN A 89 8.41 3.47 -0.38
N TRP A 90 9.39 3.97 -1.13
CA TRP A 90 9.38 3.93 -2.59
C TRP A 90 10.68 3.41 -3.15
N SER A 91 10.54 2.51 -4.13
CA SER A 91 11.60 2.09 -5.04
C SER A 91 11.41 2.77 -6.39
N LEU A 92 12.40 3.55 -6.81
CA LEU A 92 12.44 4.23 -8.09
C LEU A 92 13.42 3.49 -9.01
N GLY A 93 12.97 2.36 -9.57
CA GLY A 93 13.79 1.51 -10.44
C GLY A 93 15.00 0.90 -9.72
N ASP A 94 14.80 0.40 -8.51
CA ASP A 94 15.83 -0.24 -7.66
C ASP A 94 15.43 -1.67 -7.27
N TYR A 95 14.61 -1.83 -6.22
CA TYR A 95 14.04 -3.11 -5.79
C TYR A 95 12.57 -3.26 -6.25
N PHE A 96 12.00 -4.45 -6.16
CA PHE A 96 10.60 -4.70 -6.57
C PHE A 96 9.88 -5.56 -5.53
N LYS A 97 8.97 -6.46 -5.96
CA LYS A 97 8.09 -7.26 -5.10
C LYS A 97 8.82 -8.01 -3.98
N ARG A 98 9.91 -8.72 -4.30
CA ARG A 98 10.59 -9.57 -3.30
C ARG A 98 11.05 -8.78 -2.09
N GLU A 99 11.81 -7.72 -2.28
CA GLU A 99 12.30 -6.89 -1.19
C GLU A 99 11.16 -6.09 -0.54
N ALA A 100 10.22 -5.55 -1.33
CA ALA A 100 9.08 -4.79 -0.82
C ALA A 100 8.28 -5.63 0.19
N LEU A 101 7.79 -6.80 -0.25
CA LEU A 101 6.98 -7.69 0.56
C LEU A 101 7.76 -8.24 1.77
N THR A 102 9.04 -8.57 1.58
CA THR A 102 9.89 -9.05 2.68
C THR A 102 10.03 -7.99 3.77
N TRP A 103 10.26 -6.73 3.40
CA TRP A 103 10.43 -5.65 4.35
C TRP A 103 9.11 -5.22 5.01
N SER A 104 8.00 -5.22 4.26
CA SER A 104 6.67 -5.01 4.84
C SER A 104 6.36 -6.09 5.89
N TRP A 105 6.60 -7.36 5.57
CA TRP A 105 6.43 -8.48 6.49
C TRP A 105 7.31 -8.38 7.73
N GLU A 106 8.60 -8.09 7.55
CA GLU A 106 9.56 -7.95 8.64
C GLU A 106 9.18 -6.79 9.57
N PHE A 107 8.77 -5.64 9.02
CA PHE A 107 8.34 -4.51 9.85
C PHE A 107 7.12 -4.88 10.70
N LEU A 108 6.10 -5.48 10.08
CA LEU A 108 4.87 -5.86 10.78
C LEU A 108 5.12 -6.93 11.86
N THR A 109 5.88 -7.97 11.55
CA THR A 109 6.02 -9.15 12.42
C THR A 109 7.19 -9.06 13.40
N GLN A 110 8.28 -8.37 13.05
CA GLN A 110 9.49 -8.31 13.88
C GLN A 110 9.66 -6.95 14.58
N VAL A 111 9.24 -5.85 13.96
CA VAL A 111 9.42 -4.50 14.55
C VAL A 111 8.19 -4.05 15.34
N LEU A 112 7.00 -4.33 14.81
CA LEU A 112 5.71 -4.09 15.48
C LEU A 112 5.22 -5.29 16.28
N GLU A 113 5.85 -6.46 16.09
CA GLU A 113 5.51 -7.70 16.81
C GLU A 113 4.03 -8.09 16.67
N LEU A 114 3.43 -7.79 15.51
CA LEU A 114 2.09 -8.27 15.19
C LEU A 114 2.13 -9.79 15.04
N ASP A 115 1.09 -10.44 15.57
CA ASP A 115 0.94 -11.89 15.47
C ASP A 115 0.82 -12.31 13.99
N PRO A 116 1.80 -13.04 13.42
CA PRO A 116 1.77 -13.46 12.03
C PRO A 116 0.54 -14.33 11.71
N ASP A 117 -0.01 -15.04 12.71
CA ASP A 117 -1.19 -15.88 12.53
C ASP A 117 -2.49 -15.09 12.38
N ARG A 118 -2.43 -13.77 12.54
CA ARG A 118 -3.56 -12.86 12.33
C ARG A 118 -3.43 -12.02 11.08
N ILE A 119 -2.36 -12.20 10.31
CA ILE A 119 -2.14 -11.47 9.06
C ILE A 119 -2.58 -12.36 7.89
N SER A 120 -3.47 -11.81 7.07
CA SER A 120 -3.83 -12.34 5.76
C SER A 120 -3.38 -11.37 4.69
N VAL A 121 -3.09 -11.87 3.50
CA VAL A 121 -2.61 -11.05 2.38
C VAL A 121 -3.49 -11.24 1.15
N THR A 122 -3.59 -10.20 0.34
CA THR A 122 -4.30 -10.22 -0.93
C THR A 122 -3.34 -10.01 -2.08
N VAL A 123 -3.64 -10.57 -3.25
CA VAL A 123 -2.87 -10.41 -4.48
C VAL A 123 -3.83 -10.35 -5.67
N PHE A 124 -3.40 -9.74 -6.77
CA PHE A 124 -4.21 -9.59 -7.96
C PHE A 124 -4.57 -10.94 -8.61
N ALA A 125 -5.87 -11.20 -8.81
CA ALA A 125 -6.41 -12.44 -9.39
C ALA A 125 -6.17 -12.59 -10.89
N GLY A 126 -5.74 -11.53 -11.58
CA GLY A 126 -5.68 -11.50 -13.04
C GLY A 126 -7.01 -11.14 -13.67
N ASP A 127 -6.94 -10.55 -14.86
CA ASP A 127 -8.08 -10.29 -15.73
C ASP A 127 -7.65 -10.36 -17.20
N ALA A 128 -8.41 -9.75 -18.11
CA ALA A 128 -8.07 -9.72 -19.54
C ALA A 128 -6.88 -8.81 -19.86
N ASP A 129 -6.56 -7.86 -19.00
CA ASP A 129 -5.55 -6.82 -19.24
C ASP A 129 -4.19 -7.20 -18.64
N ALA A 130 -4.20 -7.94 -17.51
CA ALA A 130 -2.99 -8.31 -16.80
C ALA A 130 -3.09 -9.72 -16.18
N PRO A 131 -1.97 -10.47 -16.14
CA PRO A 131 -1.94 -11.81 -15.58
C PRO A 131 -2.16 -11.79 -14.07
N ARG A 132 -2.57 -12.94 -13.53
CA ARG A 132 -2.62 -13.21 -12.09
C ARG A 132 -1.25 -13.02 -11.46
N ASP A 133 -1.17 -12.40 -10.29
CA ASP A 133 0.08 -12.13 -9.60
C ASP A 133 0.59 -13.34 -8.80
N GLU A 134 1.15 -14.31 -9.53
CA GLU A 134 1.76 -15.50 -8.94
C GLU A 134 3.07 -15.23 -8.22
N GLU A 135 3.77 -14.17 -8.61
CA GLU A 135 5.06 -13.81 -8.05
C GLU A 135 4.91 -13.38 -6.59
N SER A 136 4.00 -12.44 -6.32
CA SER A 136 3.70 -12.00 -4.95
C SER A 136 3.17 -13.15 -4.10
N ALA A 137 2.30 -14.00 -4.65
CA ALA A 137 1.79 -15.17 -3.94
C ALA A 137 2.90 -16.17 -3.58
N ALA A 138 3.89 -16.39 -4.46
CA ALA A 138 5.03 -17.24 -4.18
C ALA A 138 5.93 -16.65 -3.08
N ILE A 139 6.22 -15.34 -3.15
CA ILE A 139 6.99 -14.63 -2.12
C ILE A 139 6.31 -14.75 -0.75
N TRP A 140 4.99 -14.56 -0.67
CA TRP A 140 4.25 -14.71 0.59
C TRP A 140 4.33 -16.12 1.19
N ARG A 141 4.27 -17.17 0.35
CA ARG A 141 4.47 -18.55 0.80
C ARG A 141 5.89 -18.76 1.34
N GLU A 142 6.90 -18.19 0.68
CA GLU A 142 8.30 -18.25 1.13
C GLU A 142 8.51 -17.51 2.47
N LEU A 143 7.76 -16.42 2.72
CA LEU A 143 7.76 -15.68 3.99
C LEU A 143 6.98 -16.38 5.11
N GLY A 144 6.31 -17.51 4.80
CA GLY A 144 5.61 -18.35 5.77
C GLY A 144 4.11 -18.07 5.89
N VAL A 145 3.52 -17.24 5.04
CA VAL A 145 2.07 -17.04 5.01
C VAL A 145 1.41 -18.31 4.45
N PRO A 146 0.50 -18.95 5.20
CA PRO A 146 -0.11 -20.20 4.74
C PRO A 146 -1.05 -19.94 3.55
N PRO A 147 -1.18 -20.88 2.60
CA PRO A 147 -1.95 -20.67 1.36
C PRO A 147 -3.40 -20.23 1.57
N GLU A 148 -4.06 -20.68 2.64
CA GLU A 148 -5.43 -20.32 3.00
C GLU A 148 -5.59 -18.85 3.45
N ARG A 149 -4.49 -18.15 3.76
CA ARG A 149 -4.46 -16.72 4.09
C ARG A 149 -3.95 -15.84 2.93
N ILE A 150 -3.67 -16.43 1.75
CA ILE A 150 -3.29 -15.71 0.53
C ILE A 150 -4.50 -15.69 -0.40
N TYR A 151 -5.15 -14.53 -0.53
CA TYR A 151 -6.38 -14.37 -1.29
C TYR A 151 -6.12 -13.72 -2.65
N TYR A 152 -6.54 -14.36 -3.73
CA TYR A 152 -6.54 -13.73 -5.06
C TYR A 152 -7.84 -12.94 -5.25
N LEU A 153 -7.76 -11.60 -5.37
CA LEU A 153 -8.93 -10.73 -5.52
C LEU A 153 -8.96 -10.00 -6.87
N PRO A 154 -10.15 -9.63 -7.38
CA PRO A 154 -10.28 -8.97 -8.68
C PRO A 154 -9.66 -7.57 -8.70
N LYS A 155 -9.54 -7.00 -9.91
CA LYS A 155 -9.00 -5.65 -10.16
C LYS A 155 -9.58 -4.56 -9.25
N LYS A 156 -10.86 -4.63 -8.90
CA LYS A 156 -11.49 -3.65 -7.99
C LYS A 156 -10.89 -3.61 -6.57
N ASP A 157 -10.25 -4.70 -6.16
CA ASP A 157 -9.70 -4.89 -4.82
C ASP A 157 -8.16 -4.86 -4.87
N ASN A 158 -7.53 -5.45 -5.91
CA ASN A 158 -6.07 -5.55 -6.01
C ASN A 158 -5.48 -4.91 -7.28
N TRP A 159 -5.80 -3.64 -7.49
CA TRP A 159 -5.21 -2.82 -8.54
C TRP A 159 -5.27 -1.36 -8.14
N TRP A 160 -4.11 -0.72 -8.07
CA TRP A 160 -4.03 0.68 -7.69
C TRP A 160 -3.84 1.57 -8.91
N GLY A 161 -4.68 2.61 -8.97
CA GLY A 161 -4.56 3.72 -9.90
C GLY A 161 -5.10 3.50 -11.31
N PRO A 162 -4.83 4.46 -12.22
CA PRO A 162 -4.08 5.69 -11.96
C PRO A 162 -4.84 6.68 -11.05
N ALA A 163 -4.13 7.65 -10.47
CA ALA A 163 -4.72 8.72 -9.65
C ALA A 163 -5.70 9.62 -10.44
N GLY A 164 -5.59 9.64 -11.78
CA GLY A 164 -6.46 10.37 -12.69
C GLY A 164 -7.09 9.47 -13.76
N GLN A 165 -7.37 10.01 -14.95
CA GLN A 165 -7.87 9.21 -16.07
C GLN A 165 -6.79 8.33 -16.71
N THR A 166 -5.53 8.77 -16.61
CA THR A 166 -4.34 8.13 -17.18
C THR A 166 -3.19 8.21 -16.17
N GLY A 167 -2.15 7.43 -16.38
CA GLY A 167 -0.93 7.48 -15.56
C GLY A 167 -0.48 6.13 -15.02
N PRO A 168 0.51 6.13 -14.09
CA PRO A 168 1.09 4.91 -13.56
C PRO A 168 0.06 4.15 -12.71
N CYS A 169 0.01 2.85 -12.92
CA CYS A 169 -0.86 1.93 -12.21
C CYS A 169 -0.25 0.53 -12.14
N GLY A 170 -0.85 -0.35 -11.35
CA GLY A 170 -0.43 -1.74 -11.33
C GLY A 170 -1.17 -2.59 -10.32
N PRO A 171 -0.89 -3.91 -10.34
CA PRO A 171 -1.34 -4.79 -9.29
C PRO A 171 -0.68 -4.38 -7.98
N ASP A 172 -1.34 -4.71 -6.89
CA ASP A 172 -0.81 -4.53 -5.56
C ASP A 172 -0.97 -5.81 -4.73
N SER A 173 -0.38 -5.77 -3.54
CA SER A 173 -0.61 -6.76 -2.51
C SER A 173 -0.86 -6.06 -1.18
N GLU A 174 -2.01 -6.34 -0.58
CA GLU A 174 -2.42 -5.71 0.66
C GLU A 174 -2.28 -6.69 1.83
N MET A 175 -1.96 -6.15 3.00
CA MET A 175 -1.87 -6.88 4.26
C MET A 175 -3.03 -6.48 5.15
N PHE A 176 -3.76 -7.48 5.65
CA PHE A 176 -4.91 -7.32 6.52
C PHE A 176 -4.68 -7.98 7.87
N TYR A 177 -5.03 -7.28 8.95
CA TYR A 177 -4.99 -7.80 10.31
C TYR A 177 -6.39 -8.23 10.77
N ASP A 178 -6.53 -9.49 11.21
CA ASP A 178 -7.74 -10.00 11.84
C ASP A 178 -7.85 -9.42 13.26
N VAL A 179 -8.82 -8.53 13.51
CA VAL A 179 -9.01 -7.88 14.81
C VAL A 179 -9.76 -8.76 15.84
N GLY A 180 -10.09 -10.01 15.49
CA GLY A 180 -10.72 -10.97 16.40
C GLY A 180 -12.24 -10.93 16.38
N LYS A 181 -12.85 -10.17 15.46
CA LYS A 181 -14.31 -10.17 15.25
C LYS A 181 -14.75 -11.53 14.67
N PRO A 182 -15.93 -12.06 15.05
CA PRO A 182 -16.48 -13.25 14.39
C PRO A 182 -16.69 -13.02 12.89
N ALA A 183 -16.50 -14.06 12.08
CA ALA A 183 -16.82 -14.02 10.66
C ALA A 183 -18.32 -13.76 10.46
N CYS A 184 -18.67 -12.81 9.59
CA CYS A 184 -20.08 -12.49 9.29
C CYS A 184 -20.76 -13.54 8.40
N SER A 185 -19.98 -14.37 7.71
CA SER A 185 -20.43 -15.44 6.83
C SER A 185 -19.30 -16.47 6.62
N PRO A 186 -19.61 -17.66 6.07
CA PRO A 186 -18.58 -18.61 5.63
C PRO A 186 -17.62 -18.07 4.56
N SER A 187 -18.00 -17.00 3.85
CA SER A 187 -17.20 -16.34 2.83
C SER A 187 -16.46 -15.09 3.34
N CYS A 188 -16.46 -14.84 4.64
CA CYS A 188 -15.76 -13.71 5.23
C CYS A 188 -14.25 -13.79 4.96
N ARG A 189 -13.71 -12.76 4.30
CA ARG A 189 -12.32 -12.67 3.84
C ARG A 189 -11.80 -11.24 3.96
N PRO A 190 -10.49 -11.00 3.80
CA PRO A 190 -9.96 -9.66 3.52
C PRO A 190 -10.76 -8.92 2.44
N GLY A 191 -10.98 -7.62 2.64
CA GLY A 191 -11.88 -6.78 1.82
C GLY A 191 -13.38 -6.90 2.15
N CYS A 192 -13.77 -7.68 3.16
CA CYS A 192 -15.16 -7.72 3.63
C CYS A 192 -15.48 -6.50 4.52
N PRO A 193 -16.58 -5.77 4.29
CA PRO A 193 -16.92 -4.56 5.06
C PRO A 193 -17.35 -4.85 6.51
N CYS A 194 -17.37 -6.12 6.94
CA CYS A 194 -17.78 -6.47 8.29
C CYS A 194 -16.78 -6.00 9.38
N GLY A 195 -15.60 -5.51 9.03
CA GLY A 195 -14.60 -5.00 9.98
C GLY A 195 -13.88 -6.09 10.78
N LYS A 196 -13.91 -7.35 10.32
CA LYS A 196 -13.09 -8.43 10.89
C LYS A 196 -11.61 -8.30 10.49
N TYR A 197 -11.37 -7.96 9.22
CA TYR A 197 -10.05 -7.78 8.65
C TYR A 197 -9.87 -6.30 8.36
N VAL A 198 -8.86 -5.69 8.98
CA VAL A 198 -8.51 -4.28 8.76
C VAL A 198 -7.28 -4.23 7.86
N GLU A 199 -7.36 -3.51 6.74
CA GLU A 199 -6.19 -3.25 5.89
C GLU A 199 -5.18 -2.41 6.68
N ILE A 200 -3.93 -2.84 6.70
CA ILE A 200 -2.87 -2.17 7.46
C ILE A 200 -1.71 -1.68 6.58
N TRP A 201 -1.60 -2.19 5.35
CA TRP A 201 -0.57 -1.81 4.39
C TRP A 201 -0.97 -2.26 2.99
N ASN A 202 -0.74 -1.43 1.97
CA ASN A 202 -0.85 -1.78 0.55
C ASN A 202 0.50 -1.55 -0.15
N ASP A 203 1.10 -2.62 -0.71
CA ASP A 203 2.30 -2.55 -1.55
C ASP A 203 1.91 -2.54 -3.04
N VAL A 204 2.01 -1.37 -3.67
CA VAL A 204 1.66 -1.19 -5.09
C VAL A 204 2.86 -1.42 -6.00
N PHE A 205 2.70 -2.31 -6.99
CA PHE A 205 3.73 -2.64 -7.97
C PHE A 205 3.48 -1.89 -9.28
N MET A 206 3.94 -0.63 -9.33
CA MET A 206 3.81 0.23 -10.51
C MET A 206 4.56 -0.37 -11.70
N GLN A 207 3.81 -0.97 -12.63
CA GLN A 207 4.37 -1.66 -13.80
C GLN A 207 3.60 -1.42 -15.10
N TYR A 208 2.49 -0.67 -15.03
CA TYR A 208 1.69 -0.26 -16.18
C TYR A 208 1.49 1.24 -16.20
N ASN A 209 1.15 1.76 -17.38
CA ASN A 209 0.70 3.13 -17.55
C ASN A 209 -0.61 3.12 -18.35
N LYS A 210 -1.71 3.50 -17.68
CA LYS A 210 -3.03 3.57 -18.31
C LYS A 210 -3.08 4.71 -19.31
N THR A 211 -3.47 4.42 -20.54
CA THR A 211 -3.64 5.43 -21.61
C THR A 211 -5.11 5.82 -21.76
N PRO A 212 -5.44 6.89 -22.52
CA PRO A 212 -6.84 7.26 -22.78
C PRO A 212 -7.68 6.14 -23.42
N GLU A 213 -7.03 5.21 -24.11
CA GLU A 213 -7.66 4.10 -24.83
C GLU A 213 -8.00 2.89 -23.93
N GLY A 214 -7.52 2.88 -22.68
CA GLY A 214 -7.71 1.78 -21.73
C GLY A 214 -6.41 1.12 -21.34
#